data_AF-A0A2V9QRV8-F1
#
_entry.id   AF-A0A2V9QRV8-F1
#
_cell.length_a   1.000
_cell.length_b   1.000
_cell.length_c   1.000
_cell.angle_alpha   90.00
_cell.angle_beta   90.00
_cell.angle_gamma   90.00
#
_symmetry.space_group_name_H-M   'P 1'
#
loop_
_entity.id
_entity.type
_entity.pdbx_description
1 polymer ?
#
loop_
_entity_poly.entity_id
_entity_poly.type
_entity_poly.pdbx_seq_one_letter_code
_entity_poly.pdbx_strand_id
1 'polypeptide(L)'
;MSNHHGHDERQNGGGFEQQDLGSRPVYGFLISLVVVGVLLYYVLWGVFHFLDAFNRKQERPVNPMVQAEQDTREPSTPHTNLKIQQEFPEPRLEDNERTELAPFRYQEEQKLNSYGWVDQNAGVARIPITKAMELIAQRGLPTTPQAGTAPTSTVGMAQAAAAVADTSNKPSTAKPAGKGKKQ
;
A
#
# COMPACT_ATOMS: atom_id res chain seq x y z
N MET A 1 -32.59 -89.89 25.69
CA MET A 1 -33.67 -89.60 24.74
C MET A 1 -33.50 -88.17 24.28
N SER A 2 -33.06 -88.01 23.03
CA SER A 2 -33.16 -86.79 22.23
C SER A 2 -34.63 -86.36 22.09
N ASN A 3 -34.87 -85.06 22.10
CA ASN A 3 -35.85 -84.43 21.21
C ASN A 3 -35.66 -82.91 21.15
N HIS A 4 -35.41 -82.45 19.93
CA HIS A 4 -35.50 -81.07 19.44
C HIS A 4 -36.88 -80.47 19.67
N HIS A 5 -36.93 -79.18 20.04
CA HIS A 5 -37.95 -78.18 19.70
C HIS A 5 -37.25 -76.82 19.87
N GLY A 6 -37.27 -75.84 19.00
CA GLY A 6 -37.84 -75.61 17.67
C GLY A 6 -37.40 -74.17 17.33
N HIS A 7 -36.91 -73.93 16.12
CA HIS A 7 -36.69 -72.57 15.63
C HIS A 7 -38.05 -71.99 15.25
N ASP A 8 -38.56 -71.06 16.05
CA ASP A 8 -39.67 -70.19 15.67
C ASP A 8 -39.12 -68.81 15.29
N GLU A 9 -39.08 -68.56 13.98
CA GLU A 9 -39.00 -67.22 13.41
C GLU A 9 -40.19 -66.38 13.87
N ARG A 10 -39.97 -65.18 14.41
CA ARG A 10 -40.90 -64.05 14.22
C ARG A 10 -40.16 -62.72 14.06
N GLN A 11 -40.40 -62.15 12.89
CA GLN A 11 -40.10 -60.80 12.44
C GLN A 11 -40.55 -59.73 13.44
N ASN A 12 -39.76 -58.68 13.59
CA ASN A 12 -40.18 -57.27 13.74
C ASN A 12 -38.88 -56.47 13.90
N GLY A 13 -38.33 -55.92 12.82
CA GLY A 13 -38.87 -54.73 12.19
C GLY A 13 -38.06 -53.56 12.74
N GLY A 14 -37.23 -52.94 11.90
CA GLY A 14 -36.41 -51.79 12.27
C GLY A 14 -37.30 -50.69 12.83
N GLY A 15 -37.44 -50.65 14.15
CA GLY A 15 -38.11 -49.59 14.86
C GLY A 15 -37.17 -48.42 14.93
N PHE A 16 -37.20 -47.54 13.93
CA PHE A 16 -36.73 -46.19 14.12
C PHE A 16 -37.54 -45.61 15.28
N GLU A 17 -36.86 -45.31 16.38
CA GLU A 17 -37.47 -44.71 17.56
C GLU A 17 -38.00 -43.34 17.14
N GLN A 18 -39.28 -43.28 16.79
CA GLN A 18 -40.03 -42.04 16.67
C GLN A 18 -40.26 -41.54 18.10
N GLN A 19 -39.18 -41.21 18.79
CA GLN A 19 -39.28 -40.44 20.01
C GLN A 19 -39.50 -39.01 19.56
N ASP A 20 -40.76 -38.71 19.25
CA ASP A 20 -41.21 -37.37 18.89
C ASP A 20 -40.74 -36.42 19.99
N LEU A 21 -39.80 -35.53 19.63
CA LEU A 21 -39.40 -34.45 20.50
C LEU A 21 -40.66 -33.63 20.78
N GLY A 22 -41.14 -33.68 22.03
CA GLY A 22 -42.31 -32.93 22.44
C GLY A 22 -42.13 -31.45 22.08
N SER A 23 -43.18 -30.79 21.60
CA SER A 23 -43.10 -29.38 21.16
C SER A 23 -42.86 -28.39 22.31
N ARG A 24 -42.99 -28.83 23.57
CA ARG A 24 -42.79 -28.02 24.79
C ARG A 24 -41.41 -27.35 24.88
N PRO A 25 -40.27 -28.06 24.73
CA PRO A 25 -38.95 -27.44 24.67
C PRO A 25 -38.77 -26.44 23.53
N VAL A 26 -39.44 -26.64 22.38
CA VAL A 26 -39.36 -25.71 21.24
C VAL A 26 -39.94 -24.35 21.62
N TYR A 27 -41.10 -24.32 22.29
CA TYR A 27 -41.66 -23.07 22.78
C TYR A 27 -40.80 -22.41 23.85
N GLY A 28 -40.19 -23.20 24.75
CA GLY A 28 -39.23 -22.68 25.73
C GLY A 28 -38.01 -22.03 25.08
N PHE A 29 -37.48 -22.63 24.02
CA PHE A 29 -36.38 -22.09 23.24
C PHE A 29 -36.76 -20.80 22.48
N LEU A 30 -37.94 -20.76 21.86
CA LEU A 30 -38.41 -19.55 21.17
C LEU A 30 -38.64 -18.39 22.15
N ILE A 31 -39.21 -18.67 23.32
CA ILE A 31 -39.39 -17.66 24.37
C ILE A 31 -38.03 -17.17 24.86
N SER A 32 -37.06 -18.06 25.10
CA SER A 32 -35.72 -17.64 25.55
C SER A 32 -35.00 -16.80 24.50
N LEU A 33 -35.11 -17.14 23.21
CA LEU A 33 -34.54 -16.37 22.11
C LEU A 33 -35.09 -14.94 22.10
N VAL A 34 -36.41 -14.79 22.24
CA VAL A 34 -37.07 -13.48 22.29
C VAL A 34 -36.65 -12.70 23.54
N VAL A 35 -36.61 -13.35 24.71
CA VAL A 35 -36.19 -12.70 25.96
C VAL A 35 -34.74 -12.22 25.88
N VAL A 36 -33.83 -13.02 25.33
CA VAL A 36 -32.43 -12.62 25.12
C VAL A 36 -32.33 -11.49 24.11
N GLY A 37 -33.07 -11.54 23.00
CA GLY A 37 -33.10 -10.45 22.02
C GLY A 37 -33.59 -9.13 22.61
N VAL A 38 -34.67 -9.18 23.41
CA VAL A 38 -35.21 -8.02 24.14
C VAL A 38 -34.20 -7.50 25.16
N LEU A 39 -33.53 -8.39 25.89
CA LEU A 39 -32.48 -8.01 26.84
C LEU A 39 -31.34 -7.28 26.13
N LEU A 40 -30.82 -7.83 25.03
CA LEU A 40 -29.75 -7.19 24.25
C LEU A 40 -30.18 -5.84 23.69
N TYR A 41 -31.43 -5.73 23.20
CA TYR A 41 -31.99 -4.46 22.73
C TYR A 41 -31.96 -3.38 23.82
N TYR A 42 -32.43 -3.69 25.04
CA TYR A 42 -32.43 -2.72 26.14
C TYR A 42 -31.01 -2.40 26.64
N VAL A 43 -30.10 -3.37 26.66
CA VAL A 43 -28.69 -3.13 27.01
C VAL A 43 -28.04 -2.16 26.01
N LEU A 44 -28.21 -2.41 24.71
CA LEU A 44 -27.68 -1.52 23.67
C LEU A 44 -28.32 -0.13 23.77
N TRP A 45 -29.64 -0.05 23.88
CA TRP A 45 -30.35 1.22 24.05
C TRP A 45 -29.85 2.02 25.26
N GLY A 46 -29.65 1.36 26.40
CA GLY A 46 -29.13 1.98 27.62
C GLY A 46 -27.68 2.47 27.47
N VAL A 47 -26.81 1.66 26.85
CA VAL A 47 -25.41 2.05 26.60
C VAL A 47 -25.35 3.23 25.64
N PHE A 48 -26.09 3.20 24.52
CA PHE A 48 -26.15 4.32 23.58
C PHE A 48 -26.71 5.58 24.24
N HIS A 49 -27.80 5.48 25.00
CA HIS A 49 -28.35 6.64 25.70
C HIS A 49 -27.38 7.22 26.74
N PHE A 50 -26.70 6.37 27.51
CA PHE A 50 -25.73 6.83 28.51
C PHE A 50 -24.49 7.43 27.85
N LEU A 51 -23.95 6.78 26.82
CA LEU A 51 -22.79 7.23 26.09
C LEU A 51 -23.09 8.52 25.32
N ASP A 52 -24.28 8.67 24.74
CA ASP A 52 -24.74 9.94 24.13
C ASP A 52 -24.91 11.03 25.19
N ALA A 53 -25.49 10.72 26.35
CA ALA A 53 -25.62 11.69 27.45
C ALA A 53 -24.24 12.14 27.99
N PHE A 54 -23.25 11.25 27.94
CA PHE A 54 -21.87 11.54 28.30
C PHE A 54 -21.12 12.30 27.19
N ASN A 55 -21.26 11.86 25.94
CA ASN A 55 -20.66 12.48 24.75
C ASN A 55 -21.22 13.87 24.49
N ARG A 56 -22.52 14.13 24.69
CA ARG A 56 -23.09 15.49 24.59
C ARG A 56 -22.43 16.51 25.51
N LYS A 57 -21.82 16.08 26.61
CA LYS A 57 -21.03 16.96 27.50
C LYS A 57 -19.60 17.20 26.99
N GLN A 58 -19.10 16.33 26.11
CA GLN A 58 -17.77 16.39 25.50
C GLN A 58 -17.78 16.86 24.04
N GLU A 59 -18.93 16.87 23.40
CA GLU A 59 -19.19 17.56 22.13
C GLU A 59 -18.96 19.05 22.37
N ARG A 60 -17.70 19.45 22.23
CA ARG A 60 -17.31 20.84 22.06
C ARG A 60 -18.20 21.35 20.93
N PRO A 61 -19.01 22.40 21.14
CA PRO A 61 -19.83 22.96 20.07
C PRO A 61 -18.89 23.24 18.89
N VAL A 62 -19.07 22.49 17.81
CA VAL A 62 -18.42 22.82 16.53
C VAL A 62 -18.89 24.22 16.22
N ASN A 63 -17.96 25.17 16.31
CA ASN A 63 -18.25 26.58 16.08
C ASN A 63 -18.98 26.67 14.74
N PRO A 64 -20.21 27.20 14.69
CA PRO A 64 -21.01 27.25 13.46
C PRO A 64 -20.41 28.19 12.38
N MET A 65 -19.24 28.77 12.64
CA MET A 65 -18.42 29.49 11.66
C MET A 65 -17.36 28.61 10.98
N VAL A 66 -17.24 27.34 11.37
CA VAL A 66 -16.52 26.36 10.56
C VAL A 66 -17.51 25.88 9.50
N GLN A 67 -17.51 26.58 8.37
CA GLN A 67 -18.08 26.08 7.14
C GLN A 67 -17.65 24.62 6.98
N ALA A 68 -18.56 23.75 6.54
CA ALA A 68 -18.28 22.36 6.22
C ALA A 68 -17.33 22.28 5.02
N GLU A 69 -16.07 22.65 5.25
CA GLU A 69 -14.96 22.71 4.32
C GLU A 69 -13.69 23.06 5.14
N GLN A 70 -13.45 22.30 6.22
CA GLN A 70 -12.06 22.15 6.66
C GLN A 70 -11.37 21.22 5.68
N ASP A 71 -10.98 21.84 4.58
CA ASP A 71 -9.93 21.41 3.73
C ASP A 71 -8.75 20.90 4.57
N THR A 72 -8.53 19.57 4.58
CA THR A 72 -7.43 18.93 5.30
C THR A 72 -6.05 19.25 4.70
N ARG A 73 -5.98 20.22 3.77
CA ARG A 73 -4.76 20.74 3.15
C ARG A 73 -3.92 21.63 4.08
N GLU A 74 -4.40 22.02 5.26
CA GLU A 74 -3.65 22.88 6.21
C GLU A 74 -3.22 22.13 7.50
N PRO A 75 -2.03 21.50 7.56
CA PRO A 75 -1.49 20.98 8.81
C PRO A 75 -0.45 21.95 9.38
N SER A 76 -0.90 23.08 9.90
CA SER A 76 0.00 23.97 10.62
C SER A 76 -0.71 24.57 11.82
N THR A 77 -1.14 23.69 12.73
CA THR A 77 -1.33 24.16 14.10
C THR A 77 0.06 24.27 14.76
N PRO A 78 0.37 25.37 15.47
CA PRO A 78 1.63 25.55 16.18
C PRO A 78 1.98 24.39 17.14
N HIS A 79 0.96 23.68 17.64
CA HIS A 79 1.10 22.53 18.52
C HIS A 79 1.74 21.30 17.84
N THR A 80 1.40 21.03 16.57
CA THR A 80 1.96 19.88 15.83
C THR A 80 3.45 20.08 15.57
N ASN A 81 3.85 21.30 15.20
CA ASN A 81 5.24 21.61 14.86
C ASN A 81 6.18 21.50 16.08
N LEU A 82 5.71 21.90 17.27
CA LEU A 82 6.50 21.81 18.51
C LEU A 82 6.73 20.35 18.95
N LYS A 83 5.73 19.48 18.81
CA LYS A 83 5.89 18.05 19.12
C LYS A 83 6.87 17.36 18.18
N ILE A 84 6.80 17.67 16.87
CA ILE A 84 7.74 17.14 15.87
C ILE A 84 9.18 17.56 16.20
N GLN A 85 9.40 18.83 16.57
CA GLN A 85 10.74 19.33 16.94
C GLN A 85 11.31 18.67 18.21
N GLN A 86 10.45 18.32 19.17
CA GLN A 86 10.89 17.71 20.43
C GLN A 86 11.16 16.20 20.28
N GLU A 87 10.38 15.50 19.44
CA GLU A 87 10.45 14.05 19.30
C GLU A 87 11.44 13.61 18.20
N PHE A 88 11.72 14.47 17.22
CA PHE A 88 12.64 14.22 16.11
C PHE A 88 13.72 15.32 16.01
N PRO A 89 14.81 15.24 16.80
CA PRO A 89 15.93 16.16 16.71
C PRO A 89 16.69 16.02 15.37
N GLU A 90 17.49 17.02 15.01
CA GLU A 90 18.23 17.03 13.73
C GLU A 90 19.36 15.96 13.67
N PRO A 91 19.66 15.41 12.48
CA PRO A 91 19.10 15.74 11.17
C PRO A 91 17.74 15.07 10.89
N ARG A 92 16.75 15.87 10.44
CA ARG A 92 15.42 15.38 10.07
C ARG A 92 15.38 15.00 8.59
N LEU A 93 14.59 13.97 8.25
CA LEU A 93 14.57 13.38 6.92
C LEU A 93 13.90 14.27 5.85
N GLU A 94 12.97 15.13 6.24
CA GLU A 94 12.34 16.18 5.42
C GLU A 94 11.44 16.97 6.39
N ASP A 95 11.51 18.29 6.43
CA ASP A 95 10.77 19.12 7.41
C ASP A 95 9.51 19.75 6.83
N ASN A 96 9.41 19.85 5.50
CA ASN A 96 8.33 20.56 4.83
C ASN A 96 7.83 19.94 3.51
N GLU A 97 7.52 18.63 3.54
CA GLU A 97 6.98 17.88 2.39
C GLU A 97 5.86 18.63 1.63
N ARG A 98 4.97 19.30 2.37
CA ARG A 98 3.77 19.92 1.80
C ARG A 98 4.04 21.24 1.09
N THR A 99 5.00 22.04 1.56
CA THR A 99 5.29 23.35 0.94
C THR A 99 6.26 23.21 -0.23
N GLU A 100 7.10 22.19 -0.26
CA GLU A 100 8.10 22.00 -1.33
C GLU A 100 7.49 21.51 -2.66
N LEU A 101 6.35 20.80 -2.61
CA LEU A 101 5.71 20.25 -3.81
C LEU A 101 5.19 21.30 -4.78
N ALA A 102 4.66 22.42 -4.29
CA ALA A 102 4.10 23.48 -5.12
C ALA A 102 5.17 24.21 -5.98
N PRO A 103 6.28 24.72 -5.42
CA PRO A 103 7.35 25.33 -6.21
C PRO A 103 8.03 24.30 -7.12
N PHE A 104 8.18 23.05 -6.68
CA PHE A 104 8.70 21.97 -7.54
C PHE A 104 7.83 21.76 -8.78
N ARG A 105 6.51 21.60 -8.59
CA ARG A 105 5.57 21.46 -9.71
C ARG A 105 5.61 22.66 -10.65
N TYR A 106 5.65 23.87 -10.10
CA TYR A 106 5.72 25.08 -10.91
C TYR A 106 7.00 25.13 -11.77
N GLN A 107 8.15 24.75 -11.22
CA GLN A 107 9.40 24.68 -11.97
C GLN A 107 9.33 23.63 -13.09
N GLU A 108 8.75 22.46 -12.83
CA GLU A 108 8.57 21.43 -13.85
C GLU A 108 7.61 21.91 -14.95
N GLU A 109 6.48 22.51 -14.60
CA GLU A 109 5.55 23.11 -15.57
C GLU A 109 6.24 24.17 -16.43
N GLN A 110 7.08 25.02 -15.84
CA GLN A 110 7.87 25.99 -16.60
C GLN A 110 8.83 25.31 -17.56
N LYS A 111 9.55 24.25 -17.15
CA LYS A 111 10.45 23.50 -18.04
C LYS A 111 9.68 22.87 -19.20
N LEU A 112 8.51 22.29 -18.96
CA LEU A 112 7.68 21.65 -19.99
C LEU A 112 7.15 22.65 -21.04
N ASN A 113 6.84 23.88 -20.62
CA ASN A 113 6.17 24.87 -21.47
C ASN A 113 7.12 25.94 -22.05
N SER A 114 8.42 25.86 -21.77
CA SER A 114 9.41 26.84 -22.23
C SER A 114 10.55 26.23 -23.04
N TYR A 115 11.13 27.06 -23.91
CA TYR A 115 12.39 26.75 -24.57
C TYR A 115 13.55 26.82 -23.58
N GLY A 116 14.59 26.04 -23.84
CA GLY A 116 15.84 26.12 -23.09
C GLY A 116 16.93 25.26 -23.72
N TRP A 117 18.13 25.31 -23.17
CA TRP A 117 19.21 24.41 -23.57
C TRP A 117 19.21 23.18 -22.66
N VAL A 118 19.43 22.00 -23.24
CA VAL A 118 19.78 20.79 -22.50
C VAL A 118 21.31 20.68 -22.45
N ASP A 119 21.95 20.83 -23.61
CA ASP A 119 23.40 20.95 -23.75
C ASP A 119 23.71 21.96 -24.85
N GLN A 120 24.17 23.15 -24.43
CA GLN A 120 24.47 24.24 -25.36
C GLN A 120 25.71 23.95 -26.21
N ASN A 121 26.69 23.20 -25.69
CA ASN A 121 27.92 22.87 -26.40
C ASN A 121 27.66 21.82 -27.48
N ALA A 122 26.76 20.87 -27.21
CA ALA A 122 26.31 19.88 -28.18
C ALA A 122 25.19 20.39 -29.11
N GLY A 123 24.70 21.62 -28.92
CA GLY A 123 23.62 22.20 -29.73
C GLY A 123 22.24 21.56 -29.49
N VAL A 124 22.04 20.93 -28.33
CA VAL A 124 20.79 20.24 -27.98
C VAL A 124 19.88 21.19 -27.19
N ALA A 125 18.80 21.62 -27.85
CA ALA A 125 17.78 22.48 -27.25
C ALA A 125 16.54 21.69 -26.80
N ARG A 126 15.94 22.12 -25.69
CA ARG A 126 14.59 21.77 -25.25
C ARG A 126 13.56 22.66 -25.95
N ILE A 127 12.50 22.04 -26.44
CA ILE A 127 11.33 22.72 -26.98
C ILE A 127 10.11 22.49 -26.07
N PRO A 128 9.12 23.39 -26.05
CA PRO A 128 7.87 23.18 -25.33
C PRO A 128 7.19 21.87 -25.75
N ILE A 129 6.60 21.16 -24.80
CA ILE A 129 6.02 19.83 -25.04
C ILE A 129 4.93 19.86 -26.13
N THR A 130 4.13 20.94 -26.19
CA THR A 130 3.12 21.13 -27.24
C THR A 130 3.75 21.15 -28.64
N LYS A 131 4.91 21.78 -28.80
CA LYS A 131 5.64 21.80 -30.08
C LYS A 131 6.31 20.48 -30.39
N ALA A 132 6.82 19.78 -29.38
CA ALA A 132 7.34 18.42 -29.57
C ALA A 132 6.25 17.48 -30.10
N MET A 133 5.05 17.52 -29.49
CA MET A 133 3.91 16.72 -29.93
C MET A 133 3.48 17.05 -31.36
N GLU A 134 3.43 18.34 -31.72
CA GLU A 134 3.11 18.78 -33.09
C GLU A 134 4.11 18.24 -34.11
N LEU A 135 5.41 18.35 -33.83
CA LEU A 135 6.46 17.84 -34.72
C LEU A 135 6.42 16.32 -34.86
N ILE A 136 6.14 15.59 -33.78
CA ILE A 136 5.98 14.13 -33.82
C ILE A 136 4.73 13.75 -34.62
N ALA A 137 3.63 14.47 -34.46
CA ALA A 137 2.40 14.22 -35.22
C ALA A 137 2.62 14.44 -36.74
N GLN A 138 3.38 15.48 -37.10
CA GLN A 138 3.71 15.77 -38.51
C GLN A 138 4.71 14.77 -39.10
N ARG A 139 5.74 14.40 -38.34
CA ARG A 139 6.82 13.49 -38.79
C ARG A 139 6.43 12.01 -38.75
N GLY A 140 5.45 11.67 -37.91
CA GLY A 140 5.18 10.30 -37.50
C GLY A 140 6.16 9.81 -36.43
N LEU A 141 5.79 8.73 -35.72
CA LEU A 141 6.71 8.07 -34.79
C LEU A 141 7.84 7.37 -35.55
N PRO A 142 9.10 7.44 -35.09
CA PRO A 142 10.20 6.73 -35.72
C PRO A 142 9.96 5.22 -35.68
N THR A 143 9.93 4.57 -36.85
CA THR A 143 9.69 3.13 -37.01
C THR A 143 10.94 2.26 -36.82
N THR A 144 12.11 2.91 -36.72
CA THR A 144 13.40 2.25 -36.44
C THR A 144 14.02 2.97 -35.25
N PRO A 145 14.49 2.25 -34.21
CA PRO A 145 15.22 2.89 -33.12
C PRO A 145 16.47 3.56 -33.71
N GLN A 146 16.53 4.88 -33.62
CA GLN A 146 17.73 5.61 -33.96
C GLN A 146 18.78 5.27 -32.91
N ALA A 147 19.80 4.50 -33.30
CA ALA A 147 20.91 4.15 -32.43
C ALA A 147 21.55 5.43 -31.87
N GLY A 148 21.36 5.69 -30.57
CA GLY A 148 22.05 6.77 -29.86
C GLY A 148 21.20 7.69 -28.95
N THR A 149 19.88 7.54 -28.84
CA THR A 149 19.06 8.45 -28.01
C THR A 149 18.10 7.79 -27.02
N ALA A 150 18.18 6.47 -26.82
CA ALA A 150 17.53 5.89 -25.64
C ALA A 150 18.30 6.37 -24.40
N PRO A 151 17.63 6.99 -23.39
CA PRO A 151 18.29 7.22 -22.11
C PRO A 151 18.82 5.88 -21.62
N THR A 152 20.08 5.85 -21.21
CA THR A 152 20.77 4.64 -20.78
C THR A 152 19.89 3.94 -19.74
N SER A 153 19.29 2.81 -20.11
CA SER A 153 18.51 2.03 -19.15
C SER A 153 19.44 1.63 -18.02
N THR A 154 18.94 1.65 -16.78
CA THR A 154 19.70 1.22 -15.60
C THR A 154 20.27 -0.19 -15.78
N VAL A 155 19.58 -1.02 -16.57
CA VAL A 155 20.00 -2.34 -17.02
C VAL A 155 21.27 -2.29 -17.88
N GLY A 156 21.38 -1.34 -18.82
CA GLY A 156 22.57 -1.16 -19.65
C GLY A 156 23.79 -0.68 -18.84
N MET A 157 23.58 0.19 -17.84
CA MET A 157 24.66 0.59 -16.93
C MET A 157 25.13 -0.56 -16.04
N ALA A 158 24.20 -1.37 -15.53
CA ALA A 158 24.52 -2.55 -14.73
C ALA A 158 25.30 -3.61 -15.53
N GLN A 159 24.95 -3.83 -16.79
CA GLN A 159 25.68 -4.73 -17.69
C GLN A 159 27.10 -4.22 -18.02
N ALA A 160 27.26 -2.92 -18.25
CA ALA A 160 28.57 -2.32 -18.46
C ALA A 160 29.44 -2.41 -17.19
N ALA A 161 28.87 -2.18 -16.01
CA ALA A 161 29.57 -2.34 -14.73
C ALA A 161 29.95 -3.81 -14.47
N ALA A 162 29.08 -4.77 -14.82
CA ALA A 162 29.37 -6.19 -14.71
C ALA A 162 30.51 -6.62 -15.66
N ALA A 163 30.54 -6.10 -16.89
CA ALA A 163 31.63 -6.38 -17.84
C ALA A 163 32.98 -5.80 -17.40
N VAL A 164 32.98 -4.66 -16.70
CA VAL A 164 34.19 -4.07 -16.12
C VAL A 164 34.64 -4.80 -14.85
N ALA A 165 33.70 -5.37 -14.09
CA ALA A 165 33.99 -6.16 -12.90
C ALA A 165 34.43 -7.61 -13.19
N ASP A 166 34.19 -8.11 -14.41
CA ASP A 166 34.62 -9.44 -14.83
C ASP A 166 36.14 -9.47 -15.07
N THR A 167 36.87 -9.72 -13.98
CA THR A 167 38.33 -9.87 -13.96
C THR A 167 38.80 -11.31 -14.24
N SER A 168 37.90 -12.20 -14.69
CA SER A 168 38.19 -13.62 -14.91
C SER A 168 39.24 -13.90 -15.99
N ASN A 169 39.62 -12.89 -16.80
CA ASN A 169 40.55 -13.05 -17.91
C ASN A 169 41.78 -12.11 -17.82
N LYS A 170 42.45 -12.06 -16.66
CA LYS A 170 43.79 -11.44 -16.57
C LYS A 170 44.87 -12.53 -16.70
N PRO A 171 45.71 -12.53 -17.77
CA PRO A 171 46.86 -13.41 -17.83
C PRO A 171 47.87 -13.04 -16.74
N SER A 172 48.19 -14.00 -15.88
CA SER A 172 49.23 -13.89 -14.86
C SER A 172 50.61 -13.83 -15.53
N THR A 173 51.21 -12.64 -15.61
CA THR A 173 52.61 -12.49 -16.01
C THR A 173 53.49 -12.70 -14.78
N ALA A 174 54.17 -13.85 -14.75
CA ALA A 174 55.15 -14.23 -13.75
C ALA A 174 56.40 -13.32 -13.75
N LYS A 175 56.88 -13.05 -12.55
CA LYS A 175 58.06 -12.27 -12.13
C LYS A 175 59.39 -12.86 -12.67
N PRO A 176 60.37 -12.06 -13.14
CA PRO A 176 61.71 -12.57 -13.38
C PRO A 176 62.56 -12.55 -12.10
N ALA A 177 63.30 -13.65 -11.91
CA ALA A 177 64.23 -13.89 -10.82
C ALA A 177 65.52 -13.06 -10.95
N GLY A 178 65.97 -12.48 -9.84
CA GLY A 178 67.27 -11.81 -9.73
C GLY A 178 68.43 -12.81 -9.77
N LYS A 179 69.46 -12.49 -10.55
CA LYS A 179 70.74 -13.21 -10.57
C LYS A 179 71.83 -12.23 -10.13
N GLY A 180 72.46 -12.54 -8.99
CA GLY A 180 73.60 -11.81 -8.47
C GLY A 180 74.82 -11.90 -9.37
N LYS A 181 75.68 -10.87 -9.30
CA LYS A 181 77.07 -10.93 -9.74
C LYS A 181 77.97 -10.71 -8.53
N LYS A 182 78.88 -11.66 -8.35
CA LYS A 182 80.01 -11.65 -7.42
C LYS A 182 81.02 -10.55 -7.80
N GLN A 183 81.68 -9.99 -6.80
CA GLN A 183 83.14 -10.02 -6.76
C GLN A 183 83.55 -11.19 -5.85
#